data_AF-A0A672UAE6-F1
#
_entry.id   AF-A0A672UAE6-F1
#
_cell.length_a   1.000
_cell.length_b   1.000
_cell.length_c   1.000
_cell.angle_alpha   90.00
_cell.angle_beta   90.00
_cell.angle_gamma   90.00
#
_symmetry.space_group_name_H-M   'P 1'
#
loop_
_entity.id
_entity.type
_entity.pdbx_description
1 polymer ?
#
loop_
_entity_poly.entity_id
_entity_poly.type
_entity_poly.pdbx_seq_one_letter_code
_entity_poly.pdbx_strand_id
1 'polypeptide(L)'
;MKTGSISLAQTQDRLISLKHVASSLNTVIAIPCEIITPKKVAQLHPLVNIHDLVGLALPTAVSRNGVQIHEQTSVSHVSVQKGCVAAIETDRGQIKCQYFVNCWAYELGHAGEEAVSIPLHACEHFYLPTHPLNEPLASTLPMVVDPDGRIYICNWQGGILSGGFEKNPKPLFTEGQNQLEIRNLQEDWDHFEPLLGALLHRLPDLEALQIMQLVNCPESFTPDMRCIMGESPTVQGYFILAGMNSAGISYGGGAGKEEEGERASGCVVLSYHLEAAKWLQYFFMISPTDQQVHCWAWLKNRLTDNSNLTMEDVTWKCMALNLIGPCAVDVLSELSYAPVTPEHFPSLFCKEMSVGYANGIYVMSITHTGEPGFILYIPIEYALHVYNEVMNVGQKYGIRNASYYVLHSPRIEKFFVFWGQDLDAFTTPMECGHEFQVKLDKGMQFVGQEALLEQKQNSVYKHFTMFILEDHDTDTDLWPWWGEPIFHNVCYVGKATSSAYSYALEHHICLGFVHHFDEKTGEELVVTTDFINQGEYEIDIAGQRFQAKAKLYPFSSFSMHHCCKDEMELSGYQGSSAD
;
A
#
# COMPACT_ATOMS: atom_id res chain seq x y z
N MET A 1 -20.65 17.29 -19.29
CA MET A 1 -20.34 16.45 -20.47
C MET A 1 -19.11 15.61 -20.13
N LYS A 2 -18.79 14.54 -20.88
CA LYS A 2 -17.47 13.88 -20.78
C LYS A 2 -16.55 14.51 -21.84
N THR A 3 -15.51 15.22 -21.40
CA THR A 3 -14.53 15.89 -22.28
C THR A 3 -13.19 15.18 -22.34
N GLY A 4 -12.85 14.42 -21.29
CA GLY A 4 -11.52 13.84 -21.08
C GLY A 4 -10.55 14.83 -20.43
N SER A 5 -9.41 14.31 -20.01
CA SER A 5 -8.25 15.05 -19.51
C SER A 5 -6.98 14.54 -20.20
N ILE A 6 -6.03 15.43 -20.44
CA ILE A 6 -4.77 15.16 -21.15
C ILE A 6 -3.61 15.47 -20.19
N SER A 7 -2.93 14.44 -19.70
CA SER A 7 -1.77 14.57 -18.79
C SER A 7 -0.45 14.66 -19.57
N LEU A 8 0.25 15.79 -19.54
CA LEU A 8 1.47 16.07 -20.31
C LEU A 8 2.73 15.36 -19.78
N ALA A 9 3.71 15.20 -20.67
CA ALA A 9 5.10 14.90 -20.34
C ALA A 9 6.02 15.84 -21.11
N GLN A 10 6.88 16.57 -20.39
CA GLN A 10 7.98 17.36 -20.96
C GLN A 10 9.30 16.56 -20.96
N THR A 11 9.37 15.50 -20.16
CA THR A 11 10.56 14.67 -19.97
C THR A 11 10.32 13.21 -20.36
N GLN A 12 11.40 12.49 -20.71
CA GLN A 12 11.33 11.06 -20.99
C GLN A 12 10.89 10.26 -19.76
N ASP A 13 11.37 10.64 -18.57
CA ASP A 13 11.00 10.01 -17.29
C ASP A 13 9.50 10.16 -16.99
N ARG A 14 8.92 11.35 -17.30
CA ARG A 14 7.47 11.55 -17.21
C ARG A 14 6.71 10.69 -18.22
N LEU A 15 7.21 10.53 -19.45
CA LEU A 15 6.61 9.63 -20.42
C LEU A 15 6.63 8.17 -19.94
N ILE A 16 7.72 7.72 -19.33
CA ILE A 16 7.81 6.38 -18.71
C ILE A 16 6.76 6.24 -17.60
N SER A 17 6.67 7.21 -16.68
CA SER A 17 5.63 7.23 -15.64
C SER A 17 4.21 7.15 -16.21
N LEU A 18 3.90 7.94 -17.25
CA LEU A 18 2.59 7.91 -17.92
C LEU A 18 2.33 6.59 -18.66
N LYS A 19 3.36 5.91 -19.17
CA LYS A 19 3.24 4.57 -19.78
C LYS A 19 2.83 3.51 -18.76
N HIS A 20 3.43 3.46 -17.57
CA HIS A 20 2.98 2.56 -16.50
C HIS A 20 1.51 2.82 -16.13
N VAL A 21 1.14 4.10 -15.97
CA VAL A 21 -0.24 4.52 -15.66
C VAL A 21 -1.22 4.12 -16.79
N ALA A 22 -0.85 4.33 -18.06
CA ALA A 22 -1.69 3.99 -19.21
C ALA A 22 -1.84 2.47 -19.40
N SER A 23 -0.76 1.70 -19.16
CA SER A 23 -0.81 0.23 -19.19
C SER A 23 -1.82 -0.28 -18.14
N SER A 24 -1.67 0.15 -16.88
CA SER A 24 -2.57 -0.22 -15.79
C SER A 24 -4.02 0.23 -16.02
N LEU A 25 -4.25 1.47 -16.48
CA LEU A 25 -5.60 1.98 -16.77
C LEU A 25 -6.33 1.15 -17.83
N ASN A 26 -5.68 0.84 -18.95
CA ASN A 26 -6.30 0.09 -20.04
C ASN A 26 -6.64 -1.36 -19.68
N THR A 27 -5.81 -2.01 -18.87
CA THR A 27 -5.80 -3.47 -18.71
C THR A 27 -6.39 -3.92 -17.38
N VAL A 28 -5.94 -3.32 -16.27
CA VAL A 28 -6.37 -3.66 -14.91
C VAL A 28 -7.69 -2.99 -14.56
N ILE A 29 -7.89 -1.74 -15.01
CA ILE A 29 -9.04 -0.90 -14.66
C ILE A 29 -10.05 -0.77 -15.82
N ALA A 30 -9.70 -1.28 -17.01
CA ALA A 30 -10.50 -1.24 -18.24
C ALA A 30 -10.99 0.18 -18.65
N ILE A 31 -10.19 1.22 -18.34
CA ILE A 31 -10.44 2.60 -18.74
C ILE A 31 -9.61 2.92 -20.00
N PRO A 32 -10.25 3.21 -21.16
CA PRO A 32 -9.53 3.48 -22.41
C PRO A 32 -8.60 4.70 -22.31
N CYS A 33 -7.31 4.46 -22.55
CA CYS A 33 -6.23 5.43 -22.39
C CYS A 33 -5.20 5.29 -23.53
N GLU A 34 -4.87 6.37 -24.23
CA GLU A 34 -4.03 6.32 -25.44
C GLU A 34 -2.77 7.21 -25.30
N ILE A 35 -1.58 6.62 -25.48
CA ILE A 35 -0.31 7.37 -25.56
C ILE A 35 -0.25 8.09 -26.92
N ILE A 36 -0.83 9.29 -26.99
CA ILE A 36 -0.88 10.08 -28.22
C ILE A 36 0.33 11.02 -28.40
N THR A 37 0.71 11.26 -29.65
CA THR A 37 1.86 12.11 -30.02
C THR A 37 1.59 13.61 -29.86
N PRO A 38 2.61 14.47 -29.70
CA PRO A 38 2.47 15.94 -29.63
C PRO A 38 1.62 16.55 -30.76
N LYS A 39 1.74 16.02 -31.99
CA LYS A 39 0.94 16.46 -33.15
C LYS A 39 -0.57 16.18 -32.99
N LYS A 40 -0.93 15.14 -32.22
CA LYS A 40 -2.33 14.83 -31.90
C LYS A 40 -2.88 15.77 -30.83
N VAL A 41 -2.03 16.28 -29.93
CA VAL A 41 -2.41 17.28 -28.91
C VAL A 41 -2.89 18.56 -29.57
N ALA A 42 -2.14 19.11 -30.52
CA ALA A 42 -2.55 20.31 -31.26
C ALA A 42 -3.84 20.12 -32.08
N GLN A 43 -4.26 18.88 -32.38
CA GLN A 43 -5.57 18.60 -32.98
C GLN A 43 -6.72 18.56 -31.96
N LEU A 44 -6.43 18.16 -30.71
CA LEU A 44 -7.43 18.00 -29.64
C LEU A 44 -7.58 19.25 -28.77
N HIS A 45 -6.50 20.02 -28.58
CA HIS A 45 -6.44 21.23 -27.78
C HIS A 45 -5.50 22.28 -28.44
N PRO A 46 -5.96 23.00 -29.48
CA PRO A 46 -5.09 23.82 -30.33
C PRO A 46 -4.28 24.93 -29.64
N LEU A 47 -4.73 25.42 -28.48
CA LEU A 47 -4.04 26.48 -27.71
C LEU A 47 -2.80 26.00 -26.94
N VAL A 48 -2.59 24.69 -26.81
CA VAL A 48 -1.45 24.15 -26.06
C VAL A 48 -0.18 24.22 -26.90
N ASN A 49 0.87 24.84 -26.34
CA ASN A 49 2.23 24.71 -26.83
C ASN A 49 2.69 23.24 -26.71
N ILE A 50 3.14 22.65 -27.82
CA ILE A 50 3.52 21.23 -27.93
C ILE A 50 5.01 20.98 -28.20
N HIS A 51 5.84 22.03 -28.29
CA HIS A 51 7.18 21.92 -28.88
C HIS A 51 8.22 21.17 -28.01
N ASP A 52 7.87 20.95 -26.75
CA ASP A 52 8.67 20.32 -25.68
C ASP A 52 8.04 19.01 -25.16
N LEU A 53 6.97 18.49 -25.79
CA LEU A 53 6.17 17.38 -25.25
C LEU A 53 6.54 15.99 -25.80
N VAL A 54 6.24 14.93 -25.03
CA VAL A 54 6.62 13.53 -25.37
C VAL A 54 5.47 12.49 -25.38
N GLY A 55 4.41 12.58 -24.55
CA GLY A 55 3.24 11.66 -24.60
C GLY A 55 2.27 11.75 -23.38
N LEU A 56 1.10 11.07 -23.42
CA LEU A 56 -0.14 11.44 -22.66
C LEU A 56 -1.06 10.30 -22.15
N ALA A 57 -2.08 10.59 -21.30
CA ALA A 57 -3.09 9.65 -20.73
C ALA A 57 -4.50 10.27 -20.39
N LEU A 58 -5.57 9.45 -20.16
CA LEU A 58 -7.04 9.82 -20.11
C LEU A 58 -7.97 8.94 -19.19
N PRO A 59 -8.82 9.49 -18.27
CA PRO A 59 -9.97 8.76 -17.63
C PRO A 59 -11.26 9.57 -17.20
N THR A 60 -12.50 8.99 -17.08
CA THR A 60 -13.72 9.65 -16.47
C THR A 60 -14.93 8.75 -16.00
N ALA A 61 -15.48 8.92 -14.77
CA ALA A 61 -16.84 8.44 -14.35
C ALA A 61 -17.40 9.07 -13.02
N VAL A 62 -18.74 9.18 -12.88
CA VAL A 62 -19.57 9.65 -11.72
C VAL A 62 -21.08 9.45 -12.09
N SER A 63 -22.18 9.54 -11.30
CA SER A 63 -22.60 9.71 -9.87
C SER A 63 -24.18 9.73 -9.87
N ARG A 64 -25.05 9.67 -8.83
CA ARG A 64 -25.16 9.37 -7.36
C ARG A 64 -26.71 9.22 -7.06
N ASN A 65 -27.18 8.86 -5.86
CA ASN A 65 -28.62 8.62 -5.54
C ASN A 65 -29.13 9.25 -4.20
N GLY A 66 -30.40 9.69 -4.13
CA GLY A 66 -31.32 9.44 -3.00
C GLY A 66 -31.25 10.17 -1.64
N VAL A 67 -30.27 11.03 -1.33
CA VAL A 67 -30.00 11.53 0.05
C VAL A 67 -30.77 12.81 0.45
N GLN A 68 -31.08 12.99 1.75
CA GLN A 68 -31.61 14.23 2.34
C GLN A 68 -30.47 15.17 2.77
N ILE A 69 -30.60 16.48 2.54
CA ILE A 69 -29.53 17.48 2.77
C ILE A 69 -30.04 18.61 3.67
N HIS A 70 -29.28 18.94 4.72
CA HIS A 70 -29.59 20.00 5.69
C HIS A 70 -28.55 21.12 5.64
N GLU A 71 -28.73 22.07 4.71
CA GLU A 71 -27.81 23.20 4.55
C GLU A 71 -27.85 24.19 5.73
N GLN A 72 -26.77 24.97 5.88
CA GLN A 72 -26.60 26.00 6.90
C GLN A 72 -26.75 25.50 8.36
N THR A 73 -26.49 24.21 8.60
CA THR A 73 -26.55 23.58 9.93
C THR A 73 -25.13 23.23 10.34
N SER A 74 -24.62 23.81 11.43
CA SER A 74 -23.25 23.59 11.89
C SER A 74 -23.20 22.55 12.99
N VAL A 75 -22.30 21.56 12.87
CA VAL A 75 -22.02 20.57 13.92
C VAL A 75 -20.96 21.14 14.86
N SER A 76 -21.29 21.27 16.15
CA SER A 76 -20.36 21.80 17.16
C SER A 76 -19.64 20.71 17.96
N HIS A 77 -20.27 19.55 18.13
CA HIS A 77 -19.76 18.46 18.97
C HIS A 77 -20.33 17.11 18.52
N VAL A 78 -19.56 16.04 18.70
CA VAL A 78 -19.99 14.65 18.49
C VAL A 78 -20.03 13.97 19.86
N SER A 79 -21.24 13.60 20.30
CA SER A 79 -21.47 12.98 21.60
C SER A 79 -21.13 11.50 21.54
N VAL A 80 -20.15 11.12 22.36
CA VAL A 80 -19.66 9.74 22.51
C VAL A 80 -20.21 9.16 23.82
N GLN A 81 -20.59 7.88 23.81
CA GLN A 81 -21.02 7.15 24.99
C GLN A 81 -20.36 5.78 25.00
N LYS A 82 -19.49 5.53 26.00
CA LYS A 82 -18.66 4.31 26.11
C LYS A 82 -17.78 4.05 24.87
N GLY A 83 -17.15 5.08 24.32
CA GLY A 83 -16.36 4.96 23.08
C GLY A 83 -17.17 4.76 21.79
N CYS A 84 -18.51 4.77 21.83
CA CYS A 84 -19.36 4.70 20.62
C CYS A 84 -20.02 6.06 20.33
N VAL A 85 -20.18 6.43 19.05
CA VAL A 85 -21.01 7.59 18.63
C VAL A 85 -22.48 7.38 19.04
N ALA A 86 -23.10 8.40 19.63
CA ALA A 86 -24.50 8.37 20.06
C ALA A 86 -25.37 9.50 19.47
N ALA A 87 -24.78 10.68 19.24
CA ALA A 87 -25.46 11.83 18.64
C ALA A 87 -24.45 12.87 18.12
N ILE A 88 -24.93 13.79 17.28
CA ILE A 88 -24.26 15.06 16.98
C ILE A 88 -25.06 16.23 17.55
N GLU A 89 -24.35 17.27 17.99
CA GLU A 89 -24.95 18.52 18.43
C GLU A 89 -24.79 19.59 17.35
N THR A 90 -25.88 20.30 17.06
CA THR A 90 -25.92 21.36 16.03
C THR A 90 -26.54 22.65 16.55
N ASP A 91 -26.34 23.75 15.81
CA ASP A 91 -27.04 25.03 16.03
C ASP A 91 -28.58 24.90 16.07
N ARG A 92 -29.12 23.81 15.50
CA ARG A 92 -30.56 23.51 15.39
C ARG A 92 -31.03 22.43 16.36
N GLY A 93 -30.15 21.97 17.26
CA GLY A 93 -30.41 20.94 18.26
C GLY A 93 -29.65 19.63 18.03
N GLN A 94 -29.94 18.62 18.85
CA GLN A 94 -29.26 17.32 18.81
C GLN A 94 -29.91 16.36 17.80
N ILE A 95 -29.10 15.75 16.95
CA ILE A 95 -29.50 14.68 16.01
C ILE A 95 -28.88 13.38 16.50
N LYS A 96 -29.71 12.35 16.73
CA LYS A 96 -29.22 11.03 17.18
C LYS A 96 -28.75 10.19 16.00
N CYS A 97 -27.58 9.59 16.13
CA CYS A 97 -26.93 8.81 15.08
C CYS A 97 -26.05 7.72 15.71
N GLN A 98 -26.06 6.51 15.12
CA GLN A 98 -25.15 5.43 15.49
C GLN A 98 -23.80 5.54 14.77
N TYR A 99 -23.79 6.22 13.63
CA TYR A 99 -22.64 6.44 12.78
C TYR A 99 -22.56 7.92 12.42
N PHE A 100 -21.35 8.48 12.41
CA PHE A 100 -21.06 9.85 11.99
C PHE A 100 -19.85 9.84 11.06
N VAL A 101 -19.95 10.50 9.90
CA VAL A 101 -18.84 10.63 8.94
C VAL A 101 -18.33 12.06 8.95
N ASN A 102 -17.07 12.26 9.34
CA ASN A 102 -16.40 13.56 9.25
C ASN A 102 -15.76 13.74 7.86
N CYS A 103 -16.48 14.46 6.99
CA CYS A 103 -16.01 14.79 5.65
C CYS A 103 -15.29 16.14 5.53
N TRP A 104 -15.02 16.86 6.64
CA TRP A 104 -14.77 18.31 6.56
C TRP A 104 -13.70 18.91 7.48
N ALA A 105 -13.57 18.47 8.74
CA ALA A 105 -12.86 19.28 9.75
C ALA A 105 -11.95 18.48 10.70
N TYR A 106 -10.66 18.84 10.69
CA TYR A 106 -9.67 18.53 11.72
C TYR A 106 -10.16 18.88 13.13
N GLU A 107 -10.76 20.06 13.28
CA GLU A 107 -11.15 20.63 14.57
C GLU A 107 -12.35 19.90 15.20
N LEU A 108 -13.29 19.39 14.39
CA LEU A 108 -14.43 18.62 14.89
C LEU A 108 -14.00 17.25 15.47
N GLY A 109 -12.86 16.71 15.03
CA GLY A 109 -12.23 15.55 15.67
C GLY A 109 -11.72 15.86 17.08
N HIS A 110 -11.27 17.10 17.32
CA HIS A 110 -10.74 17.55 18.61
C HIS A 110 -11.80 18.17 19.55
N ALA A 111 -13.03 18.35 19.08
CA ALA A 111 -14.15 18.93 19.86
C ALA A 111 -14.92 17.91 20.73
N GLY A 112 -14.60 16.61 20.63
CA GLY A 112 -15.23 15.53 21.41
C GLY A 112 -14.66 15.39 22.83
N GLU A 113 -15.34 14.62 23.69
CA GLU A 113 -14.78 14.19 24.98
C GLU A 113 -13.62 13.19 24.77
N GLU A 114 -13.75 12.32 23.78
CA GLU A 114 -12.71 11.45 23.24
C GLU A 114 -12.21 12.03 21.91
N ALA A 115 -10.96 12.49 21.86
CA ALA A 115 -10.42 13.15 20.67
C ALA A 115 -10.12 12.15 19.53
N VAL A 116 -10.56 12.51 18.32
CA VAL A 116 -10.23 11.84 17.06
C VAL A 116 -9.20 12.71 16.33
N SER A 117 -7.92 12.32 16.41
CA SER A 117 -6.85 12.99 15.66
C SER A 117 -6.88 12.58 14.20
N ILE A 118 -6.84 13.56 13.29
CA ILE A 118 -6.85 13.36 11.84
C ILE A 118 -5.65 14.11 11.27
N PRO A 119 -4.60 13.45 10.74
CA PRO A 119 -3.39 14.12 10.27
C PRO A 119 -3.62 14.88 8.95
N LEU A 120 -4.17 16.09 9.07
CA LEU A 120 -4.51 17.00 8.00
C LEU A 120 -3.91 18.37 8.26
N HIS A 121 -3.45 19.03 7.20
CA HIS A 121 -3.10 20.44 7.23
C HIS A 121 -3.74 21.17 6.05
N ALA A 122 -4.09 22.45 6.23
CA ALA A 122 -4.63 23.28 5.17
C ALA A 122 -3.51 24.10 4.52
N CYS A 123 -3.49 24.17 3.20
CA CYS A 123 -2.60 25.03 2.44
C CYS A 123 -3.42 26.02 1.60
N GLU A 124 -2.83 27.15 1.26
CA GLU A 124 -3.36 28.05 0.23
C GLU A 124 -3.25 27.37 -1.14
N HIS A 125 -4.30 27.46 -1.96
CA HIS A 125 -4.36 26.89 -3.31
C HIS A 125 -4.91 27.91 -4.30
N PHE A 126 -4.30 27.97 -5.49
CA PHE A 126 -4.44 29.11 -6.41
C PHE A 126 -4.97 28.73 -7.80
N TYR A 127 -5.95 29.49 -8.29
CA TYR A 127 -6.43 29.38 -9.67
C TYR A 127 -6.96 30.69 -10.28
N LEU A 128 -6.76 30.85 -11.58
CA LEU A 128 -7.17 31.95 -12.45
C LEU A 128 -8.34 31.53 -13.37
N PRO A 129 -9.58 31.95 -13.09
CA PRO A 129 -10.64 32.00 -14.09
C PRO A 129 -10.51 33.24 -15.00
N THR A 130 -10.61 33.05 -16.31
CA THR A 130 -10.72 34.14 -17.29
C THR A 130 -12.17 34.46 -17.62
N HIS A 131 -12.41 35.66 -18.14
CA HIS A 131 -13.66 35.95 -18.85
C HIS A 131 -13.82 35.03 -20.08
N PRO A 132 -15.06 34.85 -20.59
CA PRO A 132 -15.31 34.11 -21.82
C PRO A 132 -14.56 34.71 -23.02
N LEU A 133 -14.06 33.85 -23.90
CA LEU A 133 -13.34 34.29 -25.11
C LEU A 133 -14.30 34.90 -26.15
N ASN A 134 -13.75 35.76 -27.02
CA ASN A 134 -14.47 36.29 -28.19
C ASN A 134 -15.01 35.17 -29.11
N GLU A 135 -14.23 34.09 -29.25
CA GLU A 135 -14.68 32.81 -29.80
C GLU A 135 -14.64 31.76 -28.67
N PRO A 136 -15.77 31.43 -28.03
CA PRO A 136 -15.79 30.59 -26.84
C PRO A 136 -15.22 29.19 -27.06
N LEU A 137 -14.47 28.69 -26.07
CA LEU A 137 -13.90 27.35 -26.13
C LEU A 137 -15.00 26.28 -26.23
N ALA A 138 -14.80 25.32 -27.14
CA ALA A 138 -15.73 24.21 -27.37
C ALA A 138 -15.95 23.41 -26.07
N SER A 139 -17.21 23.12 -25.72
CA SER A 139 -17.56 22.39 -24.48
C SER A 139 -17.15 20.91 -24.47
N THR A 140 -16.50 20.44 -25.54
CA THR A 140 -15.87 19.13 -25.69
C THR A 140 -14.35 19.16 -25.51
N LEU A 141 -13.75 20.34 -25.35
CA LEU A 141 -12.31 20.52 -25.17
C LEU A 141 -11.85 19.79 -23.89
N PRO A 142 -10.84 18.90 -23.97
CA PRO A 142 -10.36 18.16 -22.80
C PRO A 142 -9.70 19.10 -21.79
N MET A 143 -9.73 18.73 -20.51
CA MET A 143 -8.83 19.30 -19.51
C MET A 143 -7.38 18.97 -19.89
N VAL A 144 -6.43 19.82 -19.52
CA VAL A 144 -5.00 19.56 -19.65
C VAL A 144 -4.38 19.64 -18.25
N VAL A 145 -3.48 18.72 -17.94
CA VAL A 145 -2.67 18.71 -16.73
C VAL A 145 -1.22 18.61 -17.18
N ASP A 146 -0.35 19.52 -16.75
CA ASP A 146 1.09 19.45 -16.98
C ASP A 146 1.81 19.16 -15.66
N PRO A 147 2.12 17.88 -15.34
CA PRO A 147 2.75 17.51 -14.07
C PRO A 147 4.22 17.96 -13.94
N ASP A 148 4.86 18.35 -15.04
CA ASP A 148 6.23 18.88 -15.05
C ASP A 148 6.22 20.41 -14.81
N GLY A 149 5.29 21.12 -15.46
CA GLY A 149 4.96 22.52 -15.18
C GLY A 149 4.15 22.74 -13.89
N ARG A 150 3.61 21.66 -13.30
CA ARG A 150 2.77 21.61 -12.08
C ARG A 150 1.40 22.30 -12.18
N ILE A 151 0.89 22.44 -13.40
CA ILE A 151 -0.31 23.23 -13.71
C ILE A 151 -1.44 22.37 -14.26
N TYR A 152 -2.67 22.88 -14.18
CA TYR A 152 -3.84 22.33 -14.85
C TYR A 152 -4.66 23.45 -15.51
N ILE A 153 -5.38 23.09 -16.57
CA ILE A 153 -6.14 23.98 -17.46
C ILE A 153 -7.44 23.27 -17.83
N CYS A 154 -8.59 23.94 -17.75
CA CYS A 154 -9.85 23.43 -18.27
C CYS A 154 -10.75 24.53 -18.87
N ASN A 155 -11.70 24.13 -19.71
CA ASN A 155 -12.74 25.04 -20.22
C ASN A 155 -13.67 25.44 -19.07
N TRP A 156 -13.82 26.75 -18.85
CA TRP A 156 -14.67 27.32 -17.81
C TRP A 156 -15.58 28.37 -18.41
N GLN A 157 -16.87 28.03 -18.55
CA GLN A 157 -17.93 28.95 -19.01
C GLN A 157 -17.64 29.63 -20.38
N GLY A 158 -16.84 28.99 -21.25
CA GLY A 158 -16.41 29.55 -22.54
C GLY A 158 -15.11 30.36 -22.49
N GLY A 159 -14.56 30.57 -21.28
CA GLY A 159 -13.18 30.98 -21.02
C GLY A 159 -12.33 29.80 -20.52
N ILE A 160 -11.25 30.11 -19.82
CA ILE A 160 -10.32 29.15 -19.22
C ILE A 160 -10.39 29.27 -17.70
N LEU A 161 -10.29 28.13 -17.00
CA LEU A 161 -9.84 28.09 -15.61
C LEU A 161 -8.50 27.36 -15.59
N SER A 162 -7.49 28.00 -15.02
CA SER A 162 -6.15 27.43 -14.86
C SER A 162 -5.64 27.56 -13.43
N GLY A 163 -4.80 26.64 -12.99
CA GLY A 163 -4.23 26.65 -11.64
C GLY A 163 -3.04 25.70 -11.56
N GLY A 164 -2.52 25.46 -10.37
CA GLY A 164 -1.39 24.54 -10.19
C GLY A 164 -0.98 24.38 -8.73
N PHE A 165 0.10 23.63 -8.53
CA PHE A 165 0.68 23.35 -7.21
C PHE A 165 2.15 23.76 -7.21
N GLU A 166 2.49 24.82 -6.50
CA GLU A 166 3.83 25.37 -6.45
C GLU A 166 4.86 24.41 -5.82
N LYS A 167 6.15 24.75 -5.90
CA LYS A 167 7.22 23.95 -5.28
C LYS A 167 7.30 24.12 -3.76
N ASN A 168 6.87 25.28 -3.27
CA ASN A 168 6.99 25.68 -1.87
C ASN A 168 5.56 25.96 -1.34
N PRO A 169 4.79 24.92 -0.97
CA PRO A 169 3.39 25.09 -0.60
C PRO A 169 3.25 26.03 0.61
N LYS A 170 2.28 26.94 0.55
CA LYS A 170 2.03 27.94 1.60
C LYS A 170 1.03 27.38 2.64
N PRO A 171 1.47 27.02 3.86
CA PRO A 171 0.56 26.53 4.90
C PRO A 171 -0.37 27.65 5.37
N LEU A 172 -1.64 27.33 5.63
CA LEU A 172 -2.67 28.31 5.97
C LEU A 172 -2.42 28.97 7.34
N PHE A 173 -1.82 28.23 8.27
CA PHE A 173 -1.43 28.73 9.58
C PHE A 173 -0.23 27.92 10.11
N THR A 174 0.80 28.61 10.62
CA THR A 174 1.95 27.95 11.26
C THR A 174 1.73 27.71 12.77
N GLU A 175 0.88 28.53 13.40
CA GLU A 175 0.53 28.44 14.82
C GLU A 175 -0.95 28.82 14.99
N GLY A 176 -1.65 28.18 15.95
CA GLY A 176 -3.04 28.50 16.30
C GLY A 176 -4.10 27.54 15.76
N GLN A 177 -5.36 28.01 15.76
CA GLN A 177 -6.54 27.32 15.23
C GLN A 177 -6.94 27.88 13.85
N ASN A 178 -7.78 27.17 13.10
CA ASN A 178 -8.22 27.57 11.78
C ASN A 178 -9.31 28.67 11.86
N GLN A 179 -8.92 29.94 11.78
CA GLN A 179 -9.82 31.08 12.03
C GLN A 179 -10.81 31.40 10.89
N LEU A 180 -11.04 30.49 9.95
CA LEU A 180 -11.82 30.76 8.74
C LEU A 180 -13.29 30.35 8.85
N GLU A 181 -14.17 31.36 8.95
CA GLU A 181 -15.40 31.30 8.15
C GLU A 181 -15.00 31.17 6.68
N ILE A 182 -15.42 30.10 5.99
CA ILE A 182 -14.94 29.78 4.64
C ILE A 182 -15.24 30.93 3.66
N ARG A 183 -14.18 31.60 3.23
CA ARG A 183 -14.15 32.66 2.21
C ARG A 183 -12.87 32.52 1.40
N ASN A 184 -12.83 33.12 0.21
CA ASN A 184 -11.58 33.28 -0.52
C ASN A 184 -10.58 34.09 0.32
N LEU A 185 -9.32 33.69 0.25
CA LEU A 185 -8.19 34.38 0.87
C LEU A 185 -7.74 35.55 0.00
N GLN A 186 -6.75 36.32 0.44
CA GLN A 186 -6.21 37.42 -0.35
C GLN A 186 -5.41 36.90 -1.56
N GLU A 187 -5.45 37.64 -2.66
CA GLU A 187 -4.64 37.34 -3.85
C GLU A 187 -3.14 37.46 -3.52
N ASP A 188 -2.34 36.48 -3.95
CA ASP A 188 -0.88 36.48 -3.75
C ASP A 188 -0.19 36.26 -5.11
N TRP A 189 -0.01 37.37 -5.83
CA TRP A 189 0.53 37.35 -7.19
C TRP A 189 2.02 37.04 -7.26
N ASP A 190 2.79 37.44 -6.23
CA ASP A 190 4.23 37.14 -6.13
C ASP A 190 4.46 35.64 -5.89
N HIS A 191 3.61 35.00 -5.08
CA HIS A 191 3.63 33.54 -4.86
C HIS A 191 3.12 32.75 -6.07
N PHE A 192 2.18 33.29 -6.83
CA PHE A 192 1.63 32.66 -8.04
C PHE A 192 2.51 32.80 -9.30
N GLU A 193 3.46 33.75 -9.34
CA GLU A 193 4.31 34.04 -10.50
C GLU A 193 4.94 32.81 -11.17
N PRO A 194 5.48 31.80 -10.45
CA PRO A 194 6.08 30.63 -11.09
C PRO A 194 5.05 29.74 -11.82
N LEU A 195 3.81 29.69 -11.32
CA LEU A 195 2.70 28.99 -11.98
C LEU A 195 2.19 29.79 -13.18
N LEU A 196 2.15 31.12 -13.08
CA LEU A 196 1.82 32.00 -14.22
C LEU A 196 2.85 31.87 -15.35
N GLY A 197 4.14 31.80 -15.04
CA GLY A 197 5.20 31.56 -16.03
C GLY A 197 5.05 30.21 -16.75
N ALA A 198 4.74 29.14 -16.01
CA ALA A 198 4.44 27.83 -16.59
C ALA A 198 3.17 27.86 -17.46
N LEU A 199 2.13 28.58 -17.03
CA LEU A 199 0.88 28.75 -17.77
C LEU A 199 1.09 29.52 -19.08
N LEU A 200 1.85 30.61 -19.07
CA LEU A 200 2.18 31.40 -20.27
C LEU A 200 3.04 30.60 -21.26
N HIS A 201 3.99 29.79 -20.78
CA HIS A 201 4.75 28.87 -21.64
C HIS A 201 3.86 27.81 -22.29
N ARG A 202 2.89 27.27 -21.54
CA ARG A 202 2.00 26.19 -22.02
C ARG A 202 0.82 26.70 -22.86
N LEU A 203 0.37 27.93 -22.64
CA LEU A 203 -0.67 28.64 -23.38
C LEU A 203 -0.18 30.07 -23.73
N PRO A 204 0.59 30.28 -24.80
CA PRO A 204 1.12 31.61 -25.15
C PRO A 204 0.03 32.67 -25.35
N ASP A 205 -1.11 32.30 -25.91
CA ASP A 205 -2.26 33.20 -26.13
C ASP A 205 -2.94 33.67 -24.83
N LEU A 206 -2.58 33.10 -23.67
CA LEU A 206 -3.10 33.48 -22.36
C LEU A 206 -2.76 34.94 -21.99
N GLU A 207 -1.64 35.48 -22.49
CA GLU A 207 -1.23 36.88 -22.29
C GLU A 207 -2.27 37.88 -22.81
N ALA A 208 -3.04 37.51 -23.83
CA ALA A 208 -4.07 38.36 -24.44
C ALA A 208 -5.44 38.29 -23.72
N LEU A 209 -5.58 37.50 -22.65
CA LEU A 209 -6.87 37.22 -22.03
C LEU A 209 -7.17 38.12 -20.81
N GLN A 210 -8.44 38.48 -20.65
CA GLN A 210 -8.90 39.17 -19.46
C GLN A 210 -9.18 38.18 -18.32
N ILE A 211 -8.30 38.18 -17.31
CA ILE A 211 -8.49 37.50 -16.02
C ILE A 211 -9.67 38.12 -15.27
N MET A 212 -10.44 37.29 -14.53
CA MET A 212 -11.52 37.78 -13.65
C MET A 212 -11.02 38.20 -12.26
N GLN A 213 -10.21 37.34 -11.63
CA GLN A 213 -9.59 37.48 -10.31
C GLN A 213 -8.55 36.36 -10.14
N LEU A 214 -7.64 36.47 -9.17
CA LEU A 214 -6.85 35.33 -8.68
C LEU A 214 -7.56 34.71 -7.48
N VAL A 215 -8.13 33.52 -7.64
CA VAL A 215 -8.76 32.83 -6.51
C VAL A 215 -7.69 32.13 -5.70
N ASN A 216 -7.57 32.56 -4.44
CA ASN A 216 -6.87 31.85 -3.38
C ASN A 216 -7.91 31.21 -2.44
N CYS A 217 -7.82 29.90 -2.22
CA CYS A 217 -8.73 29.15 -1.35
C CYS A 217 -7.96 28.11 -0.51
N PRO A 218 -8.40 27.84 0.74
CA PRO A 218 -7.78 26.78 1.55
C PRO A 218 -8.15 25.40 1.02
N GLU A 219 -7.16 24.51 0.88
CA GLU A 219 -7.35 23.10 0.53
C GLU A 219 -6.65 22.15 1.51
N SER A 220 -7.19 20.94 1.65
CA SER A 220 -6.79 19.99 2.69
C SER A 220 -5.82 18.92 2.19
N PHE A 221 -4.65 18.85 2.83
CA PHE A 221 -3.57 17.95 2.46
C PHE A 221 -3.19 16.96 3.57
N THR A 222 -2.79 15.76 3.16
CA THR A 222 -2.26 14.69 4.02
C THR A 222 -0.75 14.51 3.82
N PRO A 223 0.00 14.03 4.84
CA PRO A 223 1.45 13.85 4.73
C PRO A 223 1.93 12.90 3.62
N ASP A 224 1.08 11.97 3.17
CA ASP A 224 1.40 10.97 2.14
C ASP A 224 0.62 11.16 0.82
N MET A 225 -0.15 12.26 0.70
CA MET A 225 -1.01 12.59 -0.44
C MET A 225 -2.12 11.55 -0.75
N ARG A 226 -2.48 10.68 0.20
CA ARG A 226 -3.66 9.80 0.11
C ARG A 226 -4.82 10.33 0.93
N CYS A 227 -6.06 10.01 0.57
CA CYS A 227 -7.22 10.34 1.40
C CYS A 227 -7.26 9.49 2.67
N ILE A 228 -7.67 10.10 3.79
CA ILE A 228 -7.95 9.41 5.05
C ILE A 228 -9.41 8.96 5.02
N MET A 229 -9.60 7.64 5.17
CA MET A 229 -10.88 6.98 4.96
C MET A 229 -11.01 5.76 5.87
N GLY A 230 -12.13 5.63 6.59
CA GLY A 230 -12.45 4.48 7.47
C GLY A 230 -12.92 4.89 8.88
N GLU A 231 -13.13 3.89 9.74
CA GLU A 231 -13.49 4.09 11.16
C GLU A 231 -12.29 4.56 12.01
N SER A 232 -12.55 5.37 13.03
CA SER A 232 -11.56 5.86 13.98
C SER A 232 -11.07 4.75 14.94
N PRO A 233 -9.75 4.63 15.20
CA PRO A 233 -9.22 3.70 16.19
C PRO A 233 -9.51 4.12 17.65
N THR A 234 -9.97 5.35 17.87
CA THR A 234 -10.36 5.83 19.22
C THR A 234 -11.84 5.58 19.50
N VAL A 235 -12.73 6.00 18.58
CA VAL A 235 -14.19 6.06 18.78
C VAL A 235 -14.93 5.23 17.72
N GLN A 236 -15.67 4.22 18.16
CA GLN A 236 -16.50 3.36 17.31
C GLN A 236 -17.69 4.13 16.73
N GLY A 237 -17.99 3.88 15.45
CA GLY A 237 -19.01 4.59 14.68
C GLY A 237 -18.62 5.99 14.22
N TYR A 238 -17.41 6.47 14.56
CA TYR A 238 -16.86 7.70 14.00
C TYR A 238 -16.02 7.36 12.77
N PHE A 239 -16.55 7.68 11.59
CA PHE A 239 -15.88 7.52 10.31
C PHE A 239 -15.25 8.85 9.86
N ILE A 240 -14.19 8.75 9.07
CA ILE A 240 -13.50 9.89 8.45
C ILE A 240 -13.53 9.68 6.94
N LEU A 241 -13.75 10.76 6.17
CA LEU A 241 -13.60 10.80 4.72
C LEU A 241 -13.04 12.16 4.29
N ALA A 242 -11.73 12.36 4.50
CA ALA A 242 -11.09 13.68 4.45
C ALA A 242 -9.68 13.64 3.81
N GLY A 243 -9.11 14.83 3.57
CA GLY A 243 -7.76 14.95 3.00
C GLY A 243 -7.68 14.52 1.55
N MET A 244 -8.56 15.05 0.71
CA MET A 244 -8.65 14.64 -0.70
C MET A 244 -7.62 15.34 -1.61
N ASN A 245 -6.69 16.12 -1.06
CA ASN A 245 -5.52 16.70 -1.74
C ASN A 245 -5.89 17.43 -3.05
N SER A 246 -6.86 18.35 -2.97
CA SER A 246 -7.46 19.07 -4.11
C SER A 246 -8.11 18.22 -5.22
N ALA A 247 -8.16 16.89 -5.08
CA ALA A 247 -8.76 15.95 -6.02
C ALA A 247 -10.15 15.45 -5.56
N GLY A 248 -10.79 16.11 -4.60
CA GLY A 248 -12.05 15.65 -3.99
C GLY A 248 -13.23 15.50 -4.95
N ILE A 249 -13.27 16.28 -6.03
CA ILE A 249 -14.26 16.13 -7.11
C ILE A 249 -14.09 14.79 -7.84
N SER A 250 -12.84 14.32 -7.98
CA SER A 250 -12.51 13.02 -8.60
C SER A 250 -12.73 11.87 -7.63
N TYR A 251 -12.23 11.96 -6.39
CA TYR A 251 -12.33 10.89 -5.40
C TYR A 251 -13.74 10.70 -4.84
N GLY A 252 -14.52 11.76 -4.67
CA GLY A 252 -15.84 11.71 -4.01
C GLY A 252 -16.89 10.82 -4.71
N GLY A 253 -16.66 10.40 -5.95
CA GLY A 253 -17.47 9.40 -6.64
C GLY A 253 -17.16 7.95 -6.26
N GLY A 254 -15.87 7.63 -6.02
CA GLY A 254 -15.40 6.31 -5.64
C GLY A 254 -15.40 6.10 -4.13
N ALA A 255 -14.79 7.02 -3.38
CA ALA A 255 -14.66 6.92 -1.92
C ALA A 255 -16.03 6.84 -1.23
N GLY A 256 -17.01 7.65 -1.65
CA GLY A 256 -18.42 7.56 -1.18
C GLY A 256 -19.20 6.34 -1.68
N LYS A 257 -18.51 5.31 -2.18
CA LYS A 257 -19.01 3.96 -2.53
C LYS A 257 -18.14 2.86 -1.90
N GLU A 258 -16.92 3.19 -1.47
CA GLU A 258 -15.92 2.28 -0.90
C GLU A 258 -15.91 2.35 0.64
N GLU A 259 -16.73 3.21 1.27
CA GLU A 259 -16.96 3.24 2.73
C GLU A 259 -17.52 1.91 3.31
N GLU A 260 -17.98 1.00 2.45
CA GLU A 260 -18.39 -0.37 2.81
C GLU A 260 -17.20 -1.38 2.83
N GLY A 261 -15.99 -0.95 2.48
CA GLY A 261 -14.80 -1.81 2.36
C GLY A 261 -13.83 -1.73 3.54
N GLU A 262 -13.89 -2.69 4.47
CA GLU A 262 -12.85 -2.86 5.50
C GLU A 262 -11.50 -3.25 4.87
N ARG A 263 -10.42 -2.56 5.23
CA ARG A 263 -9.05 -3.10 5.05
C ARG A 263 -8.87 -4.27 6.02
N ALA A 264 -8.26 -5.37 5.59
CA ALA A 264 -8.06 -6.54 6.45
C ALA A 264 -6.81 -6.43 7.32
N SER A 265 -6.93 -6.81 8.60
CA SER A 265 -5.86 -6.79 9.59
C SER A 265 -5.10 -8.12 9.62
N GLY A 266 -3.79 -8.11 9.34
CA GLY A 266 -2.91 -9.27 9.43
C GLY A 266 -1.83 -9.09 10.50
N CYS A 267 -1.87 -9.92 11.54
CA CYS A 267 -0.95 -9.84 12.68
C CYS A 267 -0.46 -11.26 13.06
N VAL A 268 0.86 -11.44 13.27
CA VAL A 268 1.46 -12.69 13.74
C VAL A 268 1.31 -12.78 15.27
N VAL A 269 0.84 -13.93 15.76
CA VAL A 269 0.50 -14.13 17.19
C VAL A 269 1.36 -15.23 17.79
N LEU A 270 2.20 -14.89 18.76
CA LEU A 270 3.04 -15.83 19.50
C LEU A 270 2.47 -16.05 20.90
N SER A 271 2.44 -17.30 21.37
CA SER A 271 1.94 -17.69 22.70
C SER A 271 3.08 -18.09 23.62
N TYR A 272 3.07 -17.62 24.87
CA TYR A 272 4.09 -17.93 25.88
C TYR A 272 3.47 -18.49 27.17
N HIS A 273 4.09 -19.57 27.66
CA HIS A 273 3.92 -20.04 29.02
C HIS A 273 5.19 -19.78 29.83
N LEU A 274 5.14 -18.78 30.71
CA LEU A 274 6.16 -18.58 31.74
C LEU A 274 5.99 -19.68 32.80
N GLU A 275 6.87 -20.68 32.79
CA GLU A 275 6.80 -21.84 33.71
C GLU A 275 6.77 -21.45 35.19
N ALA A 276 7.36 -20.29 35.53
CA ALA A 276 7.35 -19.71 36.88
C ALA A 276 5.95 -19.33 37.40
N ALA A 277 4.95 -19.13 36.53
CA ALA A 277 3.61 -18.67 36.92
C ALA A 277 2.51 -19.27 36.03
N LYS A 278 2.02 -20.47 36.38
CA LYS A 278 0.92 -21.22 35.71
C LYS A 278 -0.45 -20.50 35.60
N TRP A 279 -0.55 -19.22 35.95
CA TRP A 279 -1.78 -18.45 36.07
C TRP A 279 -1.86 -17.24 35.13
N LEU A 280 -0.78 -16.92 34.41
CA LEU A 280 -0.72 -15.84 33.43
C LEU A 280 -0.26 -16.39 32.08
N GLN A 281 -1.01 -16.05 31.02
CA GLN A 281 -0.63 -16.33 29.63
C GLN A 281 -0.34 -14.99 28.98
N TYR A 282 0.83 -14.87 28.35
CA TYR A 282 1.22 -13.68 27.61
C TYR A 282 1.34 -14.03 26.13
N PHE A 283 0.95 -13.11 25.27
CA PHE A 283 1.07 -13.23 23.83
C PHE A 283 1.86 -12.03 23.31
N PHE A 284 2.89 -12.28 22.50
CA PHE A 284 3.62 -11.23 21.80
C PHE A 284 3.10 -11.18 20.36
N MET A 285 2.63 -10.02 19.92
CA MET A 285 2.00 -9.86 18.62
C MET A 285 2.85 -8.93 17.76
N ILE A 286 3.17 -9.39 16.55
CA ILE A 286 4.01 -8.68 15.58
C ILE A 286 3.13 -8.36 14.38
N SER A 287 3.16 -7.11 13.92
CA SER A 287 2.43 -6.66 12.73
C SER A 287 3.37 -5.87 11.81
N PRO A 288 3.05 -5.76 10.50
CA PRO A 288 3.76 -4.84 9.61
C PRO A 288 3.70 -3.40 10.16
N THR A 289 4.78 -2.64 9.99
CA THR A 289 4.92 -1.29 10.58
C THR A 289 3.83 -0.32 10.12
N ASP A 290 3.37 -0.45 8.88
CA ASP A 290 2.27 0.31 8.29
C ASP A 290 0.87 -0.14 8.77
N GLN A 291 0.77 -1.33 9.36
CA GLN A 291 -0.49 -1.94 9.83
C GLN A 291 -0.65 -1.93 11.36
N GLN A 292 0.33 -1.41 12.13
CA GLN A 292 0.32 -1.39 13.61
C GLN A 292 -1.00 -0.86 14.19
N VAL A 293 -1.41 0.35 13.79
CA VAL A 293 -2.64 1.00 14.27
C VAL A 293 -3.89 0.23 13.85
N HIS A 294 -3.87 -0.39 12.67
CA HIS A 294 -4.98 -1.16 12.13
C HIS A 294 -5.19 -2.49 12.87
N CYS A 295 -4.11 -3.27 13.04
CA CYS A 295 -4.11 -4.45 13.91
C CYS A 295 -4.59 -4.10 15.32
N TRP A 296 -4.06 -3.02 15.91
CA TRP A 296 -4.45 -2.56 17.25
C TRP A 296 -5.95 -2.24 17.36
N ALA A 297 -6.49 -1.47 16.42
CA ALA A 297 -7.90 -1.08 16.40
C ALA A 297 -8.83 -2.30 16.21
N TRP A 298 -8.53 -3.17 15.24
CA TRP A 298 -9.34 -4.36 14.98
C TRP A 298 -9.37 -5.32 16.16
N LEU A 299 -8.25 -5.46 16.89
CA LEU A 299 -8.18 -6.24 18.13
C LEU A 299 -8.97 -5.57 19.27
N LYS A 300 -8.74 -4.27 19.50
CA LYS A 300 -9.43 -3.47 20.53
C LYS A 300 -10.95 -3.56 20.37
N ASN A 301 -11.47 -3.38 19.15
CA ASN A 301 -12.90 -3.41 18.84
C ASN A 301 -13.52 -4.82 18.96
N ARG A 302 -12.70 -5.88 19.17
CA ARG A 302 -13.14 -7.27 19.36
C ARG A 302 -12.81 -7.83 20.76
N LEU A 303 -12.10 -7.07 21.61
CA LEU A 303 -12.04 -7.34 23.04
C LEU A 303 -13.42 -7.06 23.65
N THR A 304 -13.84 -7.89 24.60
CA THR A 304 -15.12 -7.70 25.31
C THR A 304 -14.87 -7.15 26.71
N ASP A 305 -15.75 -6.26 27.19
CA ASP A 305 -15.68 -5.63 28.52
C ASP A 305 -15.50 -6.63 29.69
N ASN A 306 -15.93 -7.88 29.50
CA ASN A 306 -15.87 -8.95 30.50
C ASN A 306 -14.61 -9.83 30.38
N SER A 307 -13.65 -9.49 29.51
CA SER A 307 -12.43 -10.26 29.33
C SER A 307 -11.33 -9.80 30.29
N ASN A 308 -10.67 -10.74 30.98
CA ASN A 308 -9.50 -10.48 31.83
C ASN A 308 -8.21 -10.28 30.99
N LEU A 309 -8.33 -9.61 29.83
CA LEU A 309 -7.26 -9.44 28.86
C LEU A 309 -6.80 -7.98 28.82
N THR A 310 -5.51 -7.77 29.02
CA THR A 310 -4.87 -6.45 28.90
C THR A 310 -4.00 -6.42 27.65
N MET A 311 -4.22 -5.44 26.77
CA MET A 311 -3.42 -5.22 25.57
C MET A 311 -2.56 -3.97 25.77
N GLU A 312 -1.26 -4.04 25.47
CA GLU A 312 -0.32 -2.92 25.59
C GLU A 312 0.52 -2.82 24.30
N ASP A 313 0.70 -1.59 23.78
CA ASP A 313 1.62 -1.36 22.68
C ASP A 313 3.06 -1.19 23.21
N VAL A 314 3.91 -2.15 22.82
CA VAL A 314 5.32 -2.24 23.21
C VAL A 314 6.28 -1.95 22.05
N THR A 315 5.78 -1.48 20.90
CA THR A 315 6.56 -1.26 19.66
C THR A 315 7.72 -0.29 19.87
N TRP A 316 7.53 0.70 20.73
CA TRP A 316 8.55 1.70 21.09
C TRP A 316 9.55 1.21 22.16
N LYS A 317 9.27 0.08 22.84
CA LYS A 317 10.11 -0.47 23.92
C LYS A 317 11.20 -1.41 23.41
N CYS A 318 11.09 -1.93 22.19
CA CYS A 318 11.93 -2.99 21.65
C CYS A 318 12.48 -2.66 20.26
N MET A 319 13.75 -2.96 20.02
CA MET A 319 14.34 -3.00 18.67
C MET A 319 14.33 -4.44 18.15
N ALA A 320 13.83 -4.66 16.93
CA ALA A 320 14.02 -5.93 16.22
C ALA A 320 15.34 -5.92 15.43
N LEU A 321 16.22 -6.89 15.68
CA LEU A 321 17.48 -7.09 14.96
C LEU A 321 17.46 -8.44 14.23
N ASN A 322 17.60 -8.39 12.91
CA ASN A 322 17.60 -9.57 12.05
C ASN A 322 19.03 -10.08 11.83
N LEU A 323 19.38 -11.23 12.42
CA LEU A 323 20.66 -11.92 12.22
C LEU A 323 20.47 -13.07 11.22
N ILE A 324 20.74 -12.81 9.95
CA ILE A 324 20.41 -13.72 8.82
C ILE A 324 21.69 -14.15 8.09
N GLY A 325 21.80 -15.44 7.78
CA GLY A 325 22.90 -16.04 7.02
C GLY A 325 23.34 -17.40 7.59
N PRO A 326 24.15 -18.18 6.86
CA PRO A 326 24.54 -19.53 7.29
C PRO A 326 25.26 -19.55 8.65
N CYS A 327 26.09 -18.54 8.95
CA CYS A 327 26.81 -18.42 10.21
C CYS A 327 26.03 -17.72 11.35
N ALA A 328 24.72 -17.48 11.18
CA ALA A 328 23.91 -16.85 12.22
C ALA A 328 23.86 -17.67 13.53
N VAL A 329 23.88 -19.01 13.41
CA VAL A 329 23.94 -19.94 14.55
C VAL A 329 25.28 -19.81 15.28
N ASP A 330 26.39 -19.71 14.55
CA ASP A 330 27.73 -19.59 15.13
C ASP A 330 27.88 -18.27 15.90
N VAL A 331 27.48 -17.14 15.29
CA VAL A 331 27.52 -15.81 15.91
C VAL A 331 26.68 -15.76 17.18
N LEU A 332 25.47 -16.33 17.16
CA LEU A 332 24.60 -16.33 18.33
C LEU A 332 25.08 -17.28 19.44
N SER A 333 25.72 -18.41 19.07
CA SER A 333 26.29 -19.38 20.01
C SER A 333 27.43 -18.82 20.86
N GLU A 334 28.16 -17.82 20.37
CA GLU A 334 29.21 -17.15 21.14
C GLU A 334 28.70 -16.01 22.02
N LEU A 335 27.52 -15.47 21.69
CA LEU A 335 26.89 -14.36 22.42
C LEU A 335 25.93 -14.83 23.51
N SER A 336 25.63 -16.13 23.60
CA SER A 336 24.72 -16.69 24.60
C SER A 336 25.26 -17.97 25.26
N TYR A 337 24.85 -18.19 26.50
CA TYR A 337 25.09 -19.43 27.23
C TYR A 337 24.02 -20.51 26.97
N ALA A 338 22.94 -20.18 26.25
CA ALA A 338 21.90 -21.13 25.88
C ALA A 338 22.26 -21.85 24.56
N PRO A 339 22.07 -23.18 24.44
CA PRO A 339 22.27 -23.87 23.17
C PRO A 339 21.24 -23.41 22.13
N VAL A 340 21.74 -22.99 20.97
CA VAL A 340 20.94 -22.57 19.80
C VAL A 340 21.02 -23.56 18.64
N THR A 341 21.36 -24.83 18.92
CA THR A 341 21.33 -25.91 17.91
C THR A 341 19.88 -26.24 17.51
N PRO A 342 19.64 -26.80 16.32
CA PRO A 342 18.28 -27.08 15.83
C PRO A 342 17.41 -27.94 16.78
N GLU A 343 18.02 -28.82 17.57
CA GLU A 343 17.35 -29.63 18.59
C GLU A 343 16.79 -28.78 19.75
N HIS A 344 17.52 -27.74 20.16
CA HIS A 344 17.19 -26.85 21.28
C HIS A 344 16.43 -25.60 20.84
N PHE A 345 16.47 -25.29 19.53
CA PHE A 345 15.96 -24.06 18.94
C PHE A 345 15.32 -24.30 17.55
N PRO A 346 14.30 -25.17 17.46
CA PRO A 346 13.69 -25.56 16.19
C PRO A 346 13.05 -24.39 15.44
N SER A 347 12.72 -24.58 14.15
CA SER A 347 12.05 -23.56 13.34
C SER A 347 10.71 -23.11 13.96
N LEU A 348 10.38 -21.82 13.82
CA LEU A 348 9.22 -21.14 14.41
C LEU A 348 9.20 -21.12 15.96
N PHE A 349 10.31 -21.48 16.62
CA PHE A 349 10.44 -21.37 18.07
C PHE A 349 10.78 -19.94 18.52
N CYS A 350 10.38 -19.57 19.74
CA CYS A 350 10.80 -18.33 20.39
C CYS A 350 11.19 -18.59 21.85
N LYS A 351 12.20 -17.87 22.34
CA LYS A 351 12.69 -17.99 23.72
C LYS A 351 13.23 -16.65 24.24
N GLU A 352 12.88 -16.32 25.48
CA GLU A 352 13.56 -15.25 26.22
C GLU A 352 14.93 -15.77 26.71
N MET A 353 16.01 -15.06 26.37
CA MET A 353 17.38 -15.47 26.72
C MET A 353 18.34 -14.28 26.82
N SER A 354 19.53 -14.53 27.36
CA SER A 354 20.63 -13.56 27.41
C SER A 354 21.42 -13.57 26.10
N VAL A 355 21.73 -12.42 25.54
CA VAL A 355 22.60 -12.26 24.34
C VAL A 355 23.49 -11.04 24.54
N GLY A 356 24.81 -11.20 24.36
CA GLY A 356 25.76 -10.08 24.45
C GLY A 356 25.70 -9.36 25.80
N TYR A 357 25.73 -10.13 26.90
CA TYR A 357 25.60 -9.66 28.30
C TYR A 357 24.28 -8.97 28.69
N ALA A 358 23.38 -8.68 27.75
CA ALA A 358 22.03 -8.21 28.02
C ALA A 358 21.05 -9.37 28.26
N ASN A 359 20.01 -9.11 29.07
CA ASN A 359 18.95 -10.06 29.44
C ASN A 359 17.59 -9.60 28.91
N GLY A 360 16.61 -10.50 28.88
CA GLY A 360 15.23 -10.18 28.46
C GLY A 360 15.06 -10.00 26.95
N ILE A 361 15.90 -10.66 26.15
CA ILE A 361 15.85 -10.60 24.68
C ILE A 361 15.03 -11.80 24.20
N TYR A 362 13.96 -11.54 23.44
CA TYR A 362 13.22 -12.61 22.77
C TYR A 362 13.91 -12.93 21.45
N VAL A 363 14.47 -14.14 21.37
CA VAL A 363 15.10 -14.67 20.16
C VAL A 363 14.10 -15.59 19.46
N MET A 364 13.91 -15.39 18.16
CA MET A 364 12.98 -16.16 17.32
C MET A 364 13.70 -16.90 16.20
N SER A 365 13.37 -18.18 16.02
CA SER A 365 13.86 -19.07 14.95
C SER A 365 13.02 -18.90 13.67
N ILE A 366 12.97 -17.68 13.15
CA ILE A 366 12.26 -17.31 11.92
C ILE A 366 13.02 -16.20 11.21
N THR A 367 12.91 -16.12 9.89
CA THR A 367 13.41 -14.99 9.09
C THR A 367 12.37 -14.61 8.04
N HIS A 368 12.33 -13.33 7.65
CA HIS A 368 11.47 -12.85 6.56
C HIS A 368 12.07 -13.07 5.15
N THR A 369 13.19 -13.80 5.06
CA THR A 369 13.92 -14.08 3.82
C THR A 369 13.98 -15.57 3.48
N GLY A 370 13.52 -16.45 4.39
CA GLY A 370 13.59 -17.90 4.23
C GLY A 370 15.02 -18.47 4.18
N GLU A 371 16.01 -17.69 4.62
CA GLU A 371 17.38 -18.13 4.90
C GLU A 371 17.56 -18.40 6.41
N PRO A 372 18.52 -19.24 6.84
CA PRO A 372 18.74 -19.51 8.26
C PRO A 372 19.12 -18.24 9.00
N GLY A 373 18.63 -18.11 10.23
CA GLY A 373 18.84 -16.91 11.05
C GLY A 373 17.81 -16.75 12.14
N PHE A 374 17.91 -15.61 12.83
CA PHE A 374 17.07 -15.27 13.97
C PHE A 374 16.60 -13.81 13.91
N ILE A 375 15.45 -13.54 14.52
CA ILE A 375 15.04 -12.17 14.89
C ILE A 375 15.21 -12.03 16.40
N LEU A 376 15.92 -10.99 16.83
CA LEU A 376 16.15 -10.66 18.24
C LEU A 376 15.34 -9.40 18.58
N TYR A 377 14.32 -9.53 19.42
CA TYR A 377 13.61 -8.39 20.01
C TYR A 377 14.33 -8.00 21.30
N ILE A 378 15.07 -6.89 21.21
CA ILE A 378 16.00 -6.40 22.25
C ILE A 378 15.36 -5.19 22.93
N PRO A 379 15.28 -5.13 24.27
CA PRO A 379 14.86 -3.92 24.99
C PRO A 379 15.68 -2.70 24.58
N ILE A 380 15.03 -1.56 24.37
CA ILE A 380 15.62 -0.38 23.71
C ILE A 380 16.87 0.16 24.44
N GLU A 381 16.97 -0.05 25.75
CA GLU A 381 18.12 0.31 26.58
C GLU A 381 19.39 -0.50 26.25
N TYR A 382 19.23 -1.73 25.75
CA TYR A 382 20.33 -2.63 25.39
C TYR A 382 20.61 -2.68 23.88
N ALA A 383 19.71 -2.15 23.05
CA ALA A 383 19.73 -2.22 21.59
C ALA A 383 21.11 -1.93 20.97
N LEU A 384 21.73 -0.81 21.34
CA LEU A 384 23.05 -0.40 20.82
C LEU A 384 24.18 -1.30 21.31
N HIS A 385 24.12 -1.81 22.55
CA HIS A 385 25.15 -2.71 23.08
C HIS A 385 25.11 -4.06 22.37
N VAL A 386 23.93 -4.68 22.27
CA VAL A 386 23.74 -5.98 21.63
C VAL A 386 24.11 -5.91 20.14
N TYR A 387 23.71 -4.85 19.44
CA TYR A 387 24.13 -4.62 18.06
C TYR A 387 25.66 -4.56 17.92
N ASN A 388 26.35 -3.81 18.80
CA ASN A 388 27.81 -3.71 18.77
C ASN A 388 28.49 -5.06 19.05
N GLU A 389 28.01 -5.86 20.01
CA GLU A 389 28.60 -7.19 20.26
C GLU A 389 28.31 -8.19 19.13
N VAL A 390 27.11 -8.18 18.55
CA VAL A 390 26.78 -8.96 17.33
C VAL A 390 27.72 -8.61 16.18
N MET A 391 27.95 -7.32 15.94
CA MET A 391 28.88 -6.87 14.90
C MET A 391 30.34 -7.19 15.23
N ASN A 392 30.75 -7.14 16.50
CA ASN A 392 32.10 -7.44 16.99
C ASN A 392 32.45 -8.94 16.83
N VAL A 393 31.62 -9.82 17.38
CA VAL A 393 31.78 -11.29 17.23
C VAL A 393 31.63 -11.71 15.77
N GLY A 394 30.69 -11.09 15.05
CA GLY A 394 30.44 -11.38 13.63
C GLY A 394 31.57 -10.99 12.67
N GLN A 395 32.55 -10.15 13.05
CA GLN A 395 33.62 -9.72 12.13
C GLN A 395 34.38 -10.90 11.52
N LYS A 396 34.67 -11.93 12.33
CA LYS A 396 35.41 -13.13 11.88
C LYS A 396 34.59 -14.03 10.95
N TYR A 397 33.26 -13.90 10.97
CA TYR A 397 32.33 -14.53 10.02
C TYR A 397 32.02 -13.63 8.81
N GLY A 398 32.62 -12.44 8.73
CA GLY A 398 32.42 -11.49 7.64
C GLY A 398 31.08 -10.76 7.69
N ILE A 399 30.46 -10.60 8.87
CA ILE A 399 29.17 -9.93 9.07
C ILE A 399 29.13 -8.53 8.43
N ARG A 400 27.97 -8.15 7.87
CA ARG A 400 27.73 -6.83 7.26
C ARG A 400 26.29 -6.39 7.54
N ASN A 401 26.08 -5.08 7.60
CA ASN A 401 24.74 -4.51 7.55
C ASN A 401 24.15 -4.70 6.16
N ALA A 402 22.87 -5.10 6.09
CA ALA A 402 22.08 -5.15 4.87
C ALA A 402 20.89 -4.17 4.98
N SER A 403 20.49 -3.57 3.86
CA SER A 403 19.31 -2.69 3.80
C SER A 403 18.03 -3.48 3.49
N TYR A 404 16.86 -2.87 3.70
CA TYR A 404 15.57 -3.50 3.42
C TYR A 404 15.46 -4.05 1.98
N TYR A 405 15.99 -3.32 0.98
CA TYR A 405 16.01 -3.78 -0.41
C TYR A 405 16.77 -5.10 -0.62
N VAL A 406 17.83 -5.36 0.16
CA VAL A 406 18.58 -6.62 0.11
C VAL A 406 17.76 -7.78 0.70
N LEU A 407 16.87 -7.50 1.66
CA LEU A 407 15.94 -8.49 2.22
C LEU A 407 14.74 -8.75 1.29
N HIS A 408 14.44 -7.85 0.34
CA HIS A 408 13.31 -7.97 -0.58
C HIS A 408 13.50 -9.09 -1.61
N SER A 409 14.70 -9.20 -2.22
CA SER A 409 15.03 -10.27 -3.19
C SER A 409 14.79 -11.68 -2.65
N PRO A 410 15.41 -12.11 -1.52
CA PRO A 410 15.25 -13.49 -1.03
C PRO A 410 13.82 -13.78 -0.54
N ARG A 411 13.05 -12.79 -0.06
CA ARG A 411 11.62 -13.01 0.24
C ARG A 411 10.88 -13.51 -1.01
N ILE A 412 11.14 -12.89 -2.16
CA ILE A 412 10.48 -13.20 -3.43
C ILE A 412 10.97 -14.54 -4.00
N GLU A 413 12.28 -14.81 -3.95
CA GLU A 413 12.87 -16.10 -4.32
C GLU A 413 12.30 -17.28 -3.51
N LYS A 414 11.98 -17.06 -2.23
CA LYS A 414 11.32 -18.04 -1.34
C LYS A 414 9.79 -17.99 -1.38
N PHE A 415 9.19 -17.19 -2.26
CA PHE A 415 7.74 -17.06 -2.43
C PHE A 415 7.01 -16.62 -1.15
N PHE A 416 7.65 -15.77 -0.35
CA PHE A 416 7.08 -15.22 0.89
C PHE A 416 6.19 -14.00 0.60
N VAL A 417 4.89 -14.23 0.66
CA VAL A 417 3.84 -13.19 0.60
C VAL A 417 4.00 -12.11 1.68
N PHE A 418 3.75 -10.86 1.30
CA PHE A 418 3.79 -9.69 2.18
C PHE A 418 2.41 -9.04 2.36
N TRP A 419 2.02 -8.78 3.61
CA TRP A 419 0.73 -8.15 3.91
C TRP A 419 0.73 -6.67 3.50
N GLY A 420 -0.36 -6.21 2.88
CA GLY A 420 -0.46 -4.88 2.27
C GLY A 420 0.11 -4.76 0.85
N GLN A 421 0.69 -5.84 0.29
CA GLN A 421 1.12 -5.91 -1.12
C GLN A 421 0.58 -7.17 -1.81
N ASP A 422 0.92 -8.34 -1.28
CA ASP A 422 0.49 -9.65 -1.80
C ASP A 422 -0.73 -10.20 -1.06
N LEU A 423 -0.96 -9.78 0.19
CA LEU A 423 -2.16 -10.12 0.97
C LEU A 423 -2.95 -8.87 1.36
N ASP A 424 -4.24 -8.84 1.02
CA ASP A 424 -5.20 -7.80 1.37
C ASP A 424 -6.60 -8.39 1.70
N ALA A 425 -7.61 -7.53 1.86
CA ALA A 425 -8.99 -7.94 2.19
C ALA A 425 -9.71 -8.75 1.10
N PHE A 426 -9.18 -8.75 -0.12
CA PHE A 426 -9.72 -9.41 -1.30
C PHE A 426 -8.88 -10.65 -1.68
N THR A 427 -8.01 -11.12 -0.78
CA THR A 427 -7.21 -12.34 -0.91
C THR A 427 -7.52 -13.34 0.19
N THR A 428 -7.57 -14.63 -0.14
CA THR A 428 -7.70 -15.69 0.87
C THR A 428 -6.42 -16.54 0.97
N PRO A 429 -6.18 -17.20 2.13
CA PRO A 429 -5.06 -18.13 2.26
C PRO A 429 -5.11 -19.32 1.27
N MET A 430 -6.29 -19.65 0.73
CA MET A 430 -6.44 -20.72 -0.27
C MET A 430 -5.89 -20.28 -1.63
N GLU A 431 -6.25 -19.07 -2.07
CA GLU A 431 -5.77 -18.44 -3.31
C GLU A 431 -4.26 -18.20 -3.31
N CYS A 432 -3.67 -18.07 -2.12
CA CYS A 432 -2.24 -17.83 -1.95
C CYS A 432 -1.41 -19.13 -1.81
N GLY A 433 -2.03 -20.31 -1.82
CA GLY A 433 -1.36 -21.59 -1.56
C GLY A 433 -0.96 -21.81 -0.09
N HIS A 434 -1.40 -20.94 0.83
CA HIS A 434 -1.10 -20.98 2.26
C HIS A 434 -2.14 -21.78 3.08
N GLU A 435 -2.89 -22.69 2.44
CA GLU A 435 -3.94 -23.47 3.12
C GLU A 435 -3.45 -24.26 4.35
N PHE A 436 -2.18 -24.68 4.35
CA PHE A 436 -1.54 -25.42 5.43
C PHE A 436 -1.42 -24.59 6.73
N GLN A 437 -1.52 -23.27 6.66
CA GLN A 437 -1.51 -22.38 7.83
C GLN A 437 -2.91 -22.24 8.47
N VAL A 438 -3.98 -22.61 7.75
CA VAL A 438 -5.36 -22.49 8.23
C VAL A 438 -5.81 -23.81 8.86
N LYS A 439 -5.74 -23.91 10.18
CA LYS A 439 -6.31 -25.04 10.93
C LYS A 439 -7.84 -24.95 10.98
N LEU A 440 -8.51 -25.40 9.90
CA LEU A 440 -9.97 -25.43 9.77
C LEU A 440 -10.64 -26.23 10.89
N ASP A 441 -10.11 -27.40 11.25
CA ASP A 441 -10.55 -28.16 12.43
C ASP A 441 -9.72 -27.78 13.67
N LYS A 442 -10.09 -26.67 14.31
CA LYS A 442 -9.47 -26.17 15.56
C LYS A 442 -10.23 -26.60 16.82
N GLY A 443 -11.39 -27.25 16.70
CA GLY A 443 -12.31 -27.50 17.82
C GLY A 443 -13.00 -26.24 18.38
N MET A 444 -12.85 -25.09 17.72
CA MET A 444 -13.52 -23.82 18.03
C MET A 444 -13.83 -23.07 16.73
N GLN A 445 -14.89 -22.27 16.68
CA GLN A 445 -15.14 -21.39 15.53
C GLN A 445 -14.20 -20.17 15.54
N PHE A 446 -13.90 -19.66 14.35
CA PHE A 446 -13.13 -18.43 14.15
C PHE A 446 -13.67 -17.63 12.95
N VAL A 447 -13.38 -16.32 12.92
CA VAL A 447 -13.87 -15.40 11.87
C VAL A 447 -13.39 -15.88 10.50
N GLY A 448 -14.32 -16.01 9.54
CA GLY A 448 -14.04 -16.47 8.18
C GLY A 448 -13.96 -17.99 7.98
N GLN A 449 -14.03 -18.82 9.04
CA GLN A 449 -13.94 -20.28 8.93
C GLN A 449 -14.96 -20.88 7.95
N GLU A 450 -16.22 -20.42 8.00
CA GLU A 450 -17.31 -20.95 7.16
C GLU A 450 -17.10 -20.61 5.68
N ALA A 451 -16.69 -19.36 5.37
CA ALA A 451 -16.34 -18.96 4.01
C ALA A 451 -15.13 -19.73 3.44
N LEU A 452 -14.12 -20.02 4.27
CA LEU A 452 -12.97 -20.83 3.85
C LEU A 452 -13.32 -22.32 3.66
N LEU A 453 -14.33 -22.84 4.38
CA LEU A 453 -14.88 -24.19 4.16
C LEU A 453 -15.71 -24.26 2.87
N GLU A 454 -16.41 -23.20 2.51
CA GLU A 454 -17.14 -23.08 1.23
C GLU A 454 -16.17 -22.93 0.05
N GLN A 455 -15.19 -22.03 0.13
CA GLN A 455 -14.17 -21.87 -0.92
C GLN A 455 -13.37 -23.16 -1.17
N LYS A 456 -13.08 -23.93 -0.10
CA LYS A 456 -12.41 -25.24 -0.24
C LYS A 456 -13.27 -26.31 -0.93
N GLN A 457 -14.59 -26.12 -1.03
CA GLN A 457 -15.48 -26.98 -1.83
C GLN A 457 -15.62 -26.45 -3.27
N ASN A 458 -15.73 -25.13 -3.43
CA ASN A 458 -15.99 -24.47 -4.72
C ASN A 458 -14.73 -24.23 -5.58
N SER A 459 -13.54 -24.56 -5.05
CA SER A 459 -12.22 -24.27 -5.66
C SER A 459 -11.89 -22.77 -5.76
N VAL A 460 -10.69 -22.43 -6.24
CA VAL A 460 -10.21 -21.05 -6.36
C VAL A 460 -10.29 -20.52 -7.79
N TYR A 461 -10.73 -19.27 -7.91
CA TYR A 461 -10.88 -18.52 -9.17
C TYR A 461 -9.67 -17.60 -9.43
N LYS A 462 -8.79 -17.46 -8.43
CA LYS A 462 -7.57 -16.67 -8.43
C LYS A 462 -6.45 -17.46 -7.73
N HIS A 463 -5.23 -17.43 -8.25
CA HIS A 463 -4.09 -18.12 -7.65
C HIS A 463 -2.81 -17.26 -7.68
N PHE A 464 -2.11 -17.18 -6.54
CA PHE A 464 -0.82 -16.50 -6.43
C PHE A 464 0.27 -17.30 -7.14
N THR A 465 1.08 -16.65 -7.98
CA THR A 465 2.01 -17.31 -8.91
C THR A 465 3.29 -16.49 -9.05
N MET A 466 4.42 -17.17 -9.18
CA MET A 466 5.73 -16.56 -9.46
C MET A 466 5.98 -16.55 -10.97
N PHE A 467 6.52 -15.44 -11.46
CA PHE A 467 6.86 -15.21 -12.86
C PHE A 467 8.33 -14.83 -12.97
N ILE A 468 9.04 -15.53 -13.85
CA ILE A 468 10.46 -15.26 -14.13
C ILE A 468 10.52 -14.69 -15.55
N LEU A 469 11.02 -13.46 -15.71
CA LEU A 469 11.20 -12.86 -17.04
C LEU A 469 12.38 -13.53 -17.73
N GLU A 470 12.17 -14.12 -18.91
CA GLU A 470 13.20 -14.87 -19.66
C GLU A 470 13.93 -14.03 -20.71
N ASP A 471 13.46 -12.80 -20.98
CA ASP A 471 13.96 -11.89 -22.03
C ASP A 471 14.18 -10.44 -21.55
N HIS A 472 14.23 -10.19 -20.23
CA HIS A 472 14.46 -8.86 -19.63
C HIS A 472 15.95 -8.55 -19.48
N ASP A 473 16.45 -7.48 -20.12
CA ASP A 473 17.83 -7.00 -19.96
C ASP A 473 17.89 -5.91 -18.87
N THR A 474 18.58 -6.20 -17.76
CA THR A 474 18.65 -5.28 -16.60
C THR A 474 19.36 -3.96 -16.87
N ASP A 475 20.20 -3.86 -17.90
CA ASP A 475 20.98 -2.67 -18.25
C ASP A 475 20.24 -1.77 -19.26
N THR A 476 19.31 -2.32 -20.06
CA THR A 476 18.57 -1.54 -21.08
C THR A 476 17.07 -1.42 -20.86
N ASP A 477 16.42 -2.41 -20.23
CA ASP A 477 14.97 -2.41 -20.04
C ASP A 477 14.53 -1.77 -18.72
N LEU A 478 13.27 -1.32 -18.70
CA LEU A 478 12.65 -0.77 -17.50
C LEU A 478 12.40 -1.88 -16.49
N TRP A 479 12.76 -1.66 -15.24
CA TRP A 479 12.51 -2.62 -14.16
C TRP A 479 11.02 -2.57 -13.73
N PRO A 480 10.33 -3.71 -13.57
CA PRO A 480 8.99 -3.75 -12.99
C PRO A 480 9.06 -3.41 -11.49
N TRP A 481 8.02 -2.78 -10.94
CA TRP A 481 7.94 -2.36 -9.53
C TRP A 481 6.78 -3.07 -8.81
N TRP A 482 5.55 -2.79 -9.22
CA TRP A 482 4.32 -3.45 -8.78
C TRP A 482 3.13 -2.94 -9.62
N GLY A 483 2.11 -3.79 -9.81
CA GLY A 483 0.91 -3.46 -10.57
C GLY A 483 1.03 -3.64 -12.08
N GLU A 484 2.16 -4.15 -12.58
CA GLU A 484 2.36 -4.53 -13.99
C GLU A 484 1.31 -5.57 -14.43
N PRO A 485 0.63 -5.38 -15.57
CA PRO A 485 -0.35 -6.34 -16.07
C PRO A 485 0.29 -7.68 -16.49
N ILE A 486 -0.33 -8.78 -16.10
CA ILE A 486 0.03 -10.14 -16.49
C ILE A 486 -0.93 -10.61 -17.58
N PHE A 487 -0.36 -11.13 -18.66
CA PHE A 487 -1.07 -11.73 -19.78
C PHE A 487 -0.77 -13.23 -19.89
N HIS A 488 -1.74 -13.98 -20.43
CA HIS A 488 -1.65 -15.39 -20.77
C HIS A 488 -2.25 -15.58 -22.15
N ASN A 489 -1.49 -16.12 -23.10
CA ASN A 489 -1.91 -16.28 -24.50
C ASN A 489 -2.54 -14.99 -25.09
N VAL A 490 -1.90 -13.83 -24.84
CA VAL A 490 -2.35 -12.47 -25.19
C VAL A 490 -3.54 -11.91 -24.36
N CYS A 491 -4.33 -12.73 -23.67
CA CYS A 491 -5.43 -12.33 -22.79
C CYS A 491 -4.94 -11.81 -21.43
N TYR A 492 -5.56 -10.75 -20.88
CA TYR A 492 -5.24 -10.26 -19.53
C TYR A 492 -5.77 -11.23 -18.47
N VAL A 493 -4.92 -11.58 -17.50
CA VAL A 493 -5.24 -12.55 -16.43
C VAL A 493 -4.96 -12.03 -15.02
N GLY A 494 -4.32 -10.88 -14.84
CA GLY A 494 -4.08 -10.33 -13.51
C GLY A 494 -2.96 -9.29 -13.48
N LYS A 495 -2.37 -9.07 -12.31
CA LYS A 495 -1.32 -8.07 -12.08
C LYS A 495 -0.24 -8.57 -11.13
N ALA A 496 0.98 -8.09 -11.31
CA ALA A 496 2.05 -8.23 -10.33
C ALA A 496 1.71 -7.45 -9.04
N THR A 497 2.06 -8.02 -7.90
CA THR A 497 1.93 -7.42 -6.56
C THR A 497 3.29 -7.04 -5.97
N SER A 498 4.33 -7.81 -6.31
CA SER A 498 5.72 -7.61 -5.87
C SER A 498 6.70 -7.91 -7.01
N SER A 499 7.83 -7.21 -7.10
CA SER A 499 8.95 -7.57 -7.98
C SER A 499 10.31 -7.49 -7.26
N ALA A 500 11.29 -8.24 -7.78
CA ALA A 500 12.71 -8.08 -7.48
C ALA A 500 13.57 -8.78 -8.54
N TYR A 501 14.74 -8.22 -8.84
CA TYR A 501 15.79 -8.97 -9.53
C TYR A 501 16.41 -10.01 -8.59
N SER A 502 16.42 -11.28 -8.99
CA SER A 502 17.01 -12.37 -8.22
C SER A 502 18.48 -12.55 -8.56
N TYR A 503 19.33 -12.26 -7.57
CA TYR A 503 20.78 -12.51 -7.66
C TYR A 503 21.14 -14.01 -7.59
N ALA A 504 20.22 -14.87 -7.13
CA ALA A 504 20.43 -16.32 -7.07
C ALA A 504 20.05 -17.04 -8.38
N LEU A 505 19.15 -16.46 -9.19
CA LEU A 505 18.74 -16.99 -10.49
C LEU A 505 19.31 -16.21 -11.69
N GLU A 506 19.85 -15.02 -11.47
CA GLU A 506 20.30 -14.06 -12.50
C GLU A 506 19.15 -13.55 -13.41
N HIS A 507 17.89 -13.61 -12.94
CA HIS A 507 16.68 -13.21 -13.69
C HIS A 507 15.79 -12.29 -12.86
N HIS A 508 14.94 -11.49 -13.52
CA HIS A 508 13.90 -10.72 -12.82
C HIS A 508 12.71 -11.61 -12.41
N ILE A 509 12.27 -11.50 -11.16
CA ILE A 509 11.10 -12.20 -10.63
C ILE A 509 9.97 -11.19 -10.34
N CYS A 510 8.77 -11.49 -10.80
CA CYS A 510 7.53 -10.87 -10.34
C CYS A 510 6.68 -11.91 -9.61
N LEU A 511 6.00 -11.52 -8.54
CA LEU A 511 4.91 -12.27 -7.93
C LEU A 511 3.59 -11.57 -8.24
N GLY A 512 2.51 -12.32 -8.41
CA GLY A 512 1.19 -11.75 -8.65
C GLY A 512 0.08 -12.78 -8.66
N PHE A 513 -1.15 -12.33 -8.83
CA PHE A 513 -2.32 -13.20 -8.93
C PHE A 513 -2.72 -13.43 -10.38
N VAL A 514 -3.15 -14.67 -10.66
CA VAL A 514 -3.67 -15.11 -11.94
C VAL A 514 -5.12 -15.54 -11.77
N HIS A 515 -5.99 -14.96 -12.58
CA HIS A 515 -7.38 -15.36 -12.78
C HIS A 515 -7.50 -16.16 -14.08
N HIS A 516 -8.57 -16.93 -14.22
CA HIS A 516 -8.91 -17.63 -15.47
C HIS A 516 -10.28 -17.10 -15.93
N PHE A 517 -10.36 -16.59 -17.16
CA PHE A 517 -11.59 -16.04 -17.73
C PHE A 517 -11.95 -16.78 -19.02
N ASP A 518 -13.23 -17.06 -19.27
CA ASP A 518 -13.67 -17.59 -20.57
C ASP A 518 -13.56 -16.50 -21.65
N GLU A 519 -12.87 -16.80 -22.75
CA GLU A 519 -12.61 -15.89 -23.88
C GLU A 519 -13.88 -15.31 -24.54
N LYS A 520 -15.05 -15.92 -24.33
CA LYS A 520 -16.30 -15.64 -25.06
C LYS A 520 -17.41 -15.10 -24.15
N THR A 521 -17.50 -15.56 -22.90
CA THR A 521 -18.47 -15.05 -21.93
C THR A 521 -17.88 -13.99 -20.99
N GLY A 522 -16.56 -14.00 -20.78
CA GLY A 522 -15.89 -13.18 -19.76
C GLY A 522 -16.19 -13.62 -18.32
N GLU A 523 -16.78 -14.80 -18.13
CA GLU A 523 -17.06 -15.37 -16.81
C GLU A 523 -15.76 -15.93 -16.20
N GLU A 524 -15.65 -15.82 -14.87
CA GLU A 524 -14.49 -16.29 -14.12
C GLU A 524 -14.57 -17.81 -13.93
N LEU A 525 -13.50 -18.50 -14.34
CA LEU A 525 -13.34 -19.95 -14.32
C LEU A 525 -12.41 -20.36 -13.18
N VAL A 526 -12.52 -21.63 -12.75
CA VAL A 526 -11.59 -22.20 -11.77
C VAL A 526 -10.17 -22.21 -12.34
N VAL A 527 -9.22 -21.72 -11.55
CA VAL A 527 -7.80 -21.71 -11.87
C VAL A 527 -7.21 -23.07 -11.49
N THR A 528 -6.64 -23.77 -12.48
CA THR A 528 -6.08 -25.11 -12.29
C THR A 528 -4.56 -25.11 -12.38
N THR A 529 -3.94 -26.12 -11.75
CA THR A 529 -2.50 -26.42 -11.90
C THR A 529 -2.09 -26.55 -13.36
N ASP A 530 -2.95 -27.14 -14.21
CA ASP A 530 -2.70 -27.28 -15.64
C ASP A 530 -2.74 -25.93 -16.37
N PHE A 531 -3.72 -25.06 -16.07
CA PHE A 531 -3.80 -23.71 -16.64
C PHE A 531 -2.54 -22.88 -16.35
N ILE A 532 -1.98 -22.98 -15.14
CA ILE A 532 -0.77 -22.22 -14.75
C ILE A 532 0.52 -22.80 -15.36
N ASN A 533 0.58 -24.09 -15.66
CA ASN A 533 1.76 -24.71 -16.26
C ASN A 533 1.74 -24.78 -17.80
N GLN A 534 0.66 -24.33 -18.45
CA GLN A 534 0.47 -24.41 -19.90
C GLN A 534 0.19 -23.02 -20.50
N GLY A 535 0.67 -22.78 -21.73
CA GLY A 535 0.51 -21.50 -22.42
C GLY A 535 1.69 -20.54 -22.23
N GLU A 536 1.62 -19.42 -22.93
CA GLU A 536 2.67 -18.38 -22.96
C GLU A 536 2.23 -17.22 -22.05
N TYR A 537 3.08 -16.83 -21.10
CA TYR A 537 2.82 -15.68 -20.22
C TYR A 537 3.67 -14.48 -20.63
N GLU A 538 3.08 -13.29 -20.53
CA GLU A 538 3.78 -12.02 -20.76
C GLU A 538 3.51 -11.06 -19.59
N ILE A 539 4.49 -10.23 -19.23
CA ILE A 539 4.28 -9.11 -18.30
C ILE A 539 4.52 -7.79 -19.04
N ASP A 540 3.57 -6.86 -18.92
CA ASP A 540 3.65 -5.53 -19.54
C ASP A 540 4.31 -4.52 -18.57
N ILE A 541 5.51 -4.07 -18.94
CA ILE A 541 6.26 -3.05 -18.23
C ILE A 541 6.28 -1.80 -19.10
N ALA A 542 5.54 -0.77 -18.69
CA ALA A 542 5.43 0.50 -19.42
C ALA A 542 5.05 0.38 -20.92
N GLY A 543 4.20 -0.59 -21.28
CA GLY A 543 3.75 -0.85 -22.64
C GLY A 543 4.74 -1.66 -23.49
N GLN A 544 5.74 -2.30 -22.89
CA GLN A 544 6.59 -3.31 -23.51
C GLN A 544 6.32 -4.65 -22.81
N ARG A 545 6.08 -5.70 -23.59
CA ARG A 545 5.83 -7.05 -23.07
C ARG A 545 7.12 -7.86 -23.01
N PHE A 546 7.30 -8.58 -21.91
CA PHE A 546 8.41 -9.49 -21.65
C PHE A 546 7.88 -10.90 -21.42
N GLN A 547 8.52 -11.89 -22.04
CA GLN A 547 8.16 -13.30 -21.91
C GLN A 547 8.45 -13.80 -20.49
N ALA A 548 7.46 -14.46 -19.89
CA ALA A 548 7.52 -14.89 -18.50
C ALA A 548 7.27 -16.39 -18.35
N LYS A 549 8.02 -17.04 -17.46
CA LYS A 549 7.79 -18.42 -17.05
C LYS A 549 7.08 -18.48 -15.69
N ALA A 550 5.85 -18.99 -15.69
CA ALA A 550 5.05 -19.20 -14.48
C ALA A 550 5.59 -20.35 -13.60
N LYS A 551 5.45 -20.20 -12.28
CA LYS A 551 5.82 -21.17 -11.24
C LYS A 551 4.86 -21.11 -10.04
N LEU A 552 4.39 -22.28 -9.61
CA LEU A 552 3.48 -22.45 -8.46
C LEU A 552 4.17 -22.60 -7.10
N TYR A 553 5.49 -22.82 -7.10
CA TYR A 553 6.27 -23.10 -5.89
C TYR A 553 7.62 -22.38 -5.95
N PRO A 554 8.19 -21.97 -4.80
CA PRO A 554 9.55 -21.43 -4.75
C PRO A 554 10.59 -22.44 -5.24
N PHE A 555 11.77 -21.93 -5.59
CA PHE A 555 12.90 -22.80 -5.89
C PHE A 555 13.36 -23.55 -4.63
N SER A 556 13.70 -24.84 -4.80
CA SER A 556 14.34 -25.66 -3.78
C SER A 556 15.76 -25.13 -3.49
N SER A 557 15.87 -24.18 -2.57
CA SER A 557 17.12 -23.48 -2.27
C SER A 557 18.22 -24.44 -1.78
N PHE A 558 19.42 -24.31 -2.34
CA PHE A 558 20.57 -25.19 -2.12
C PHE A 558 20.90 -25.49 -0.64
N SER A 559 20.60 -24.57 0.28
CA SER A 559 20.86 -24.71 1.72
C SER A 559 20.15 -25.89 2.39
N MET A 560 18.96 -26.30 1.90
CA MET A 560 18.21 -27.45 2.45
C MET A 560 18.96 -28.79 2.30
N HIS A 561 19.85 -28.94 1.31
CA HIS A 561 20.43 -30.24 0.98
C HIS A 561 21.71 -30.60 1.74
N HIS A 562 22.42 -29.64 2.36
CA HIS A 562 23.67 -29.95 3.05
C HIS A 562 23.44 -30.58 4.44
N CYS A 563 22.45 -30.10 5.20
CA CYS A 563 22.17 -30.62 6.55
C CYS A 563 21.73 -32.09 6.56
N CYS A 564 21.10 -32.58 5.48
CA CYS A 564 20.46 -33.90 5.46
C CYS A 564 21.31 -35.01 4.77
N LYS A 565 22.42 -34.66 4.11
CA LYS A 565 23.30 -35.67 3.48
C LYS A 565 24.30 -36.30 4.43
N ASP A 566 24.93 -35.49 5.27
CA ASP A 566 26.08 -35.94 6.07
C ASP A 566 25.68 -36.91 7.21
N GLU A 567 24.39 -36.96 7.59
CA GLU A 567 23.86 -37.97 8.52
C GLU A 567 23.47 -39.30 7.85
N MET A 568 23.14 -39.31 6.55
CA MET A 568 22.66 -40.53 5.87
C MET A 568 23.77 -41.50 5.44
N GLU A 569 25.00 -41.03 5.21
CA GLU A 569 26.08 -41.92 4.73
C GLU A 569 26.76 -42.75 5.84
N LEU A 570 26.48 -42.48 7.13
CA LEU A 570 27.12 -43.17 8.27
C LEU A 570 26.32 -44.33 8.90
N SER A 571 25.11 -44.62 8.41
CA SER A 571 24.25 -45.69 8.95
C SER A 571 24.09 -46.93 8.03
N GLY A 572 24.77 -46.95 6.88
CA GLY A 572 24.41 -47.81 5.74
C GLY A 572 25.08 -49.19 5.59
N TYR A 573 25.95 -49.66 6.49
CA TYR A 573 26.69 -50.94 6.29
C TYR A 573 26.94 -51.78 7.55
N GLN A 574 26.05 -52.74 7.83
CA GLN A 574 26.36 -54.17 8.04
C GLN A 574 25.09 -54.95 8.43
N GLY A 575 24.67 -55.93 7.60
CA GLY A 575 23.40 -56.64 7.81
C GLY A 575 23.17 -57.85 6.89
N SER A 576 23.96 -58.91 7.10
CA SER A 576 23.67 -60.33 6.75
C SER A 576 22.83 -60.67 5.49
N SER A 577 23.48 -61.21 4.47
CA SER A 577 22.83 -62.08 3.47
C SER A 577 22.51 -63.46 4.06
N ALA A 578 21.36 -64.03 3.71
CA ALA A 578 20.99 -65.41 4.02
C ALA A 578 20.36 -66.08 2.78
N ASP A 579 21.21 -66.77 2.02
CA ASP A 579 21.00 -68.10 1.38
C ASP A 579 22.29 -68.52 0.64
#